data_AF-A0A2G8KJU3-F1
#
_entry.id   AF-A0A2G8KJU3-F1
#
_cell.length_a   1.000
_cell.length_b   1.000
_cell.length_c   1.000
_cell.angle_alpha   90.00
_cell.angle_beta   90.00
_cell.angle_gamma   90.00
#
_symmetry.space_group_name_H-M   'P 1'
#
loop_
_entity.id
_entity.type
_entity.pdbx_description
1 polymer ?
#
loop_
_entity_poly.entity_id
_entity_poly.type
_entity_poly.pdbx_seq_one_letter_code
_entity_poly.pdbx_strand_id
1 'polypeptide(L)'
;MEQIKGCINRTEAGTLLKDKRSGSFLVRLSEKVWGYALSYKDDSRVKHFLIDATGVNYQFFGTDQISHTSLGELVKYHKERPITFTGQEILTDSCGQSTSPPDYQELM
;
A
#
# COMPACT_ATOMS: atom_id res chain seq x y z
N MET A 1 12.41 17.88 19.61
CA MET A 1 12.01 16.46 19.64
C MET A 1 10.52 16.42 19.33
N GLU A 2 10.16 16.37 18.05
CA GLU A 2 8.76 16.24 17.63
C GLU A 2 8.63 15.02 16.71
N GLN A 3 7.54 14.31 16.89
CA GLN A 3 7.43 12.87 16.70
C GLN A 3 7.36 12.45 15.23
N ILE A 4 8.04 11.33 14.94
CA ILE A 4 8.01 10.56 13.70
C ILE A 4 6.55 10.21 13.35
N LYS A 5 5.98 10.80 12.29
CA LYS A 5 4.74 10.33 11.63
C LYS A 5 5.02 9.32 10.49
N GLY A 6 6.21 8.73 10.48
CA GLY A 6 6.78 7.95 9.38
C GLY A 6 6.53 6.44 9.41
N CYS A 7 5.73 5.92 10.33
CA CYS A 7 5.39 4.49 10.34
C CYS A 7 3.90 4.32 10.60
N ILE A 8 3.04 4.69 9.64
CA ILE A 8 1.61 4.34 9.72
C ILE A 8 1.54 2.82 9.88
N ASN A 9 1.16 2.34 11.06
CA ASN A 9 1.06 0.91 11.30
C ASN A 9 -0.27 0.36 10.77
N ARG A 10 -0.46 -0.97 10.86
CA ARG A 10 -1.68 -1.61 10.36
C ARG A 10 -2.97 -1.01 10.96
N THR A 11 -2.95 -0.70 12.25
CA THR A 11 -4.13 -0.20 12.99
C THR A 11 -4.44 1.24 12.59
N GLU A 12 -3.43 2.10 12.52
CA GLU A 12 -3.58 3.49 12.07
C GLU A 12 -4.10 3.57 10.64
N ALA A 13 -3.57 2.72 9.74
CA ALA A 13 -4.07 2.61 8.37
C ALA A 13 -5.56 2.22 8.33
N GLY A 14 -5.97 1.31 9.21
CA GLY A 14 -7.37 0.92 9.37
C GLY A 14 -8.26 2.10 9.75
N THR A 15 -7.81 2.93 10.71
CA THR A 15 -8.53 4.13 11.14
C THR A 15 -8.63 5.18 10.03
N LEU A 16 -7.53 5.44 9.30
CA LEU A 16 -7.51 6.43 8.21
C LEU A 16 -8.42 6.07 7.04
N LEU A 17 -8.57 4.77 6.78
CA LEU A 17 -9.38 4.25 5.66
C LEU A 17 -10.83 3.96 6.04
N LYS A 18 -11.16 3.92 7.34
CA LYS A 18 -12.48 3.48 7.83
C LYS A 18 -13.65 4.21 7.16
N ASP A 19 -13.56 5.53 7.05
CA ASP A 19 -14.62 6.39 6.52
C ASP A 19 -14.36 6.83 5.07
N LYS A 20 -13.46 6.12 4.37
CA LYS A 20 -13.12 6.37 2.96
C LYS A 20 -13.96 5.50 2.03
N ARG A 21 -14.00 5.88 0.75
CA ARG A 21 -14.71 5.12 -0.28
C ARG A 21 -13.98 3.81 -0.56
N SER A 22 -14.73 2.78 -0.96
CA SER A 22 -14.16 1.56 -1.55
C SER A 22 -13.18 1.90 -2.67
N GLY A 23 -12.04 1.22 -2.71
CA GLY A 23 -10.94 1.53 -3.62
C GLY A 23 -9.88 2.48 -3.02
N SER A 24 -10.21 3.21 -1.95
CA SER A 24 -9.24 4.07 -1.26
C SER A 24 -8.10 3.24 -0.65
N PHE A 25 -6.87 3.72 -0.75
CA PHE A 25 -5.71 2.94 -0.31
C PHE A 25 -4.58 3.81 0.23
N LEU A 26 -3.64 3.19 0.94
CA LEU A 26 -2.35 3.77 1.29
C LEU A 26 -1.26 2.70 1.31
N VAL A 27 -0.03 3.09 0.97
CA VAL A 27 1.17 2.25 1.12
C VAL A 27 1.88 2.68 2.40
N ARG A 28 2.39 1.71 3.15
CA ARG A 28 3.08 1.91 4.42
C ARG A 28 4.22 0.91 4.58
N LEU A 29 5.15 1.18 5.49
CA LEU A 29 6.12 0.19 5.91
C LEU A 29 5.45 -1.04 6.53
N SER A 30 6.00 -2.21 6.25
CA SER A 30 5.52 -3.47 6.82
C SER A 30 6.19 -3.75 8.16
N GLU A 31 5.38 -4.08 9.17
CA GLU A 31 5.85 -4.55 10.47
C GLU A 31 6.20 -6.05 10.47
N LYS A 32 5.90 -6.76 9.36
CA LYS A 32 5.98 -8.23 9.28
C LYS A 32 7.05 -8.73 8.31
N VAL A 33 7.40 -7.95 7.30
CA VAL A 33 8.37 -8.31 6.26
C VAL A 33 9.26 -7.12 5.97
N TRP A 34 10.47 -7.39 5.49
CA TRP A 34 11.34 -6.34 4.98
C TRP A 34 10.75 -5.80 3.67
N GLY A 35 10.09 -4.64 3.74
CA GLY A 35 9.37 -4.07 2.61
C GLY A 35 8.13 -3.31 3.04
N TYR A 36 7.08 -3.38 2.21
CA TYR A 36 5.90 -2.53 2.33
C TYR A 36 4.62 -3.35 2.52
N ALA A 37 3.55 -2.66 2.88
CA ALA A 37 2.20 -3.17 2.82
C ALA A 37 1.27 -2.11 2.21
N LEU A 38 0.34 -2.55 1.38
CA LEU A 38 -0.77 -1.72 0.90
C LEU A 38 -2.01 -2.03 1.74
N SER A 39 -2.60 -1.00 2.33
CA SER A 39 -3.90 -1.10 3.00
C SER A 39 -4.98 -0.55 2.08
N TYR A 40 -6.04 -1.32 1.89
CA TYR A 40 -7.09 -1.08 0.90
C TYR A 40 -8.46 -1.07 1.58
N LYS A 41 -9.25 -0.03 1.35
CA LYS A 41 -10.63 0.05 1.79
C LYS A 41 -11.51 -0.72 0.82
N ASP A 42 -12.06 -1.83 1.30
CA ASP A 42 -13.15 -2.58 0.67
C ASP A 42 -14.49 -2.14 1.29
N ASP A 43 -15.62 -2.54 0.70
CA ASP A 43 -16.94 -2.09 1.17
C ASP A 43 -17.16 -2.38 2.66
N SER A 44 -16.83 -3.60 3.09
CA SER A 44 -17.06 -4.07 4.46
C SER A 44 -15.88 -3.89 5.41
N ARG A 45 -14.64 -3.80 4.91
CA ARG A 45 -13.43 -3.90 5.73
C ARG A 45 -12.21 -3.25 5.10
N VAL A 46 -11.13 -3.17 5.87
CA VAL A 46 -9.80 -2.84 5.33
C VAL A 46 -9.04 -4.14 5.07
N LYS A 47 -8.62 -4.34 3.82
CA LYS A 47 -7.71 -5.43 3.39
C LYS A 47 -6.27 -4.94 3.47
N HIS A 48 -5.33 -5.84 3.72
CA HIS A 48 -3.91 -5.50 3.74
C HIS A 48 -3.12 -6.52 2.91
N PHE A 49 -2.32 -6.02 1.97
CA PHE A 49 -1.51 -6.80 1.05
C PHE A 49 -0.04 -6.50 1.34
N LEU A 50 0.75 -7.54 1.55
CA LEU A 50 2.19 -7.38 1.69
C LEU A 50 2.79 -7.16 0.31
N ILE A 51 3.78 -6.27 0.23
CA ILE A 51 4.56 -6.02 -0.97
C ILE A 51 5.98 -6.50 -0.68
N ASP A 52 6.42 -7.44 -1.49
CA ASP A 52 7.79 -7.89 -1.54
C ASP A 52 8.62 -6.83 -2.26
N ALA A 53 9.64 -6.34 -1.57
CA ALA A 53 10.65 -5.42 -2.08
C ALA A 53 12.06 -6.01 -1.94
N THR A 54 12.17 -7.34 -1.83
CA THR A 54 13.46 -8.01 -1.81
C THR A 54 14.05 -8.01 -3.23
N GLY A 55 15.12 -7.23 -3.43
CA GLY A 55 15.79 -7.09 -4.72
C GLY A 55 15.54 -5.73 -5.37
N VAL A 56 15.41 -5.71 -6.70
CA VAL A 56 15.27 -4.48 -7.51
C VAL A 56 13.83 -4.17 -7.95
N ASN A 57 12.89 -5.07 -7.66
CA ASN A 57 11.51 -4.99 -8.11
C ASN A 57 10.54 -5.07 -6.92
N TYR A 58 9.29 -4.70 -7.19
CA TYR A 58 8.16 -4.65 -6.26
C TYR A 58 7.03 -5.53 -6.78
N GLN A 59 6.50 -6.41 -5.93
CA GLN A 59 5.34 -7.25 -6.26
C GLN A 59 4.51 -7.54 -5.01
N PHE A 60 3.23 -7.87 -5.15
CA PHE A 60 2.48 -8.40 -4.01
C PHE A 60 2.94 -9.82 -3.66
N PHE A 61 2.77 -10.20 -2.40
CA PHE A 61 2.90 -11.60 -2.01
C PHE A 61 1.73 -12.42 -2.58
N GLY A 62 2.02 -13.58 -3.16
CA GLY A 62 1.04 -14.48 -3.73
C GLY A 62 1.59 -15.23 -4.94
N THR A 63 0.79 -16.13 -5.52
CA THR A 63 1.10 -16.80 -6.78
C THR A 63 0.78 -15.88 -7.96
N ASP A 64 1.61 -15.98 -9.02
CA ASP A 64 1.45 -15.26 -10.29
C ASP A 64 1.33 -13.73 -10.18
N GLN A 65 2.06 -13.15 -9.21
CA GLN A 65 2.10 -11.71 -9.02
C GLN A 65 3.05 -11.06 -10.02
N ILE A 66 2.63 -9.92 -10.54
CA ILE A 66 3.40 -9.15 -11.53
C ILE A 66 4.39 -8.26 -10.76
N SER A 67 5.63 -8.24 -11.24
CA SER A 67 6.69 -7.41 -10.67
C SER A 67 6.84 -6.09 -11.42
N HIS A 68 7.20 -5.05 -10.68
CA HIS A 68 7.32 -3.69 -11.15
C HIS A 68 8.64 -3.07 -10.68
N THR A 69 9.19 -2.12 -11.44
CA THR A 69 10.47 -1.46 -11.10
C THR A 69 10.35 -0.38 -10.02
N SER A 70 9.12 0.02 -9.66
CA SER A 70 8.85 0.96 -8.57
C SER A 70 7.49 0.70 -7.93
N LEU A 71 7.30 1.15 -6.68
CA LEU A 71 5.98 1.17 -6.03
C LEU A 71 4.95 1.99 -6.83
N GLY A 72 5.39 3.07 -7.49
CA GLY A 72 4.53 3.91 -8.31
C GLY A 72 3.94 3.16 -9.50
N GLU A 73 4.76 2.37 -10.20
CA GLU A 73 4.31 1.54 -11.33
C GLU A 73 3.40 0.39 -10.86
N LEU A 74 3.70 -0.24 -9.72
CA LEU A 74 2.81 -1.22 -9.09
C LEU A 74 1.44 -0.62 -8.80
N VAL A 75 1.40 0.54 -8.14
CA VAL A 75 0.14 1.24 -7.84
C VAL A 75 -0.60 1.61 -9.13
N LYS A 76 0.09 2.17 -10.12
CA LYS A 76 -0.50 2.59 -11.39
C LYS A 76 -1.14 1.41 -12.11
N TYR A 77 -0.45 0.27 -12.20
CA TYR A 77 -0.97 -0.94 -12.82
C TYR A 77 -2.27 -1.42 -12.13
N HIS A 78 -2.29 -1.38 -10.79
CA HIS A 78 -3.44 -1.81 -10.00
C HIS A 78 -4.58 -0.78 -9.88
N LYS A 79 -4.46 0.39 -10.53
CA LYS A 79 -5.60 1.27 -10.78
C LYS A 79 -6.53 0.77 -11.88
N GLU A 80 -6.03 -0.13 -12.73
CA GLU A 80 -6.79 -0.70 -13.85
C GLU A 80 -7.03 -2.21 -13.69
N ARG A 81 -6.24 -2.88 -12.86
CA ARG A 81 -6.28 -4.34 -12.70
C ARG A 81 -6.31 -4.75 -11.22
N PRO A 82 -7.11 -5.75 -10.85
CA PRO A 82 -7.28 -6.11 -9.44
C PRO A 82 -5.98 -6.66 -8.86
N ILE A 83 -5.76 -6.44 -7.55
CA ILE A 83 -4.61 -6.99 -6.82
C ILE A 83 -4.62 -8.53 -6.84
N THR A 84 -5.80 -9.11 -6.60
CA THR A 84 -5.98 -10.57 -6.61
C THR A 84 -6.80 -11.00 -7.83
N PHE A 85 -6.46 -12.16 -8.42
CA PHE A 85 -7.14 -12.65 -9.63
C PHE A 85 -8.65 -12.88 -9.43
N THR A 86 -9.05 -13.32 -8.23
CA THR A 86 -10.45 -13.60 -7.88
C THR A 86 -11.15 -12.43 -7.21
N GLY A 87 -10.42 -11.35 -6.89
CA GLY A 87 -10.94 -10.19 -6.21
C GLY A 87 -11.29 -9.03 -7.14
N GLN A 88 -11.72 -7.94 -6.54
CA GLN A 88 -12.09 -6.70 -7.23
C GLN A 88 -11.33 -5.49 -6.65
N GLU A 89 -10.15 -5.73 -6.06
CA GLU A 89 -9.38 -4.67 -5.42
C GLU A 89 -8.69 -3.76 -6.44
N ILE A 90 -9.45 -2.80 -6.95
CA ILE A 90 -8.99 -1.76 -7.88
C ILE A 90 -8.64 -0.51 -7.07
N LEU A 91 -7.41 -0.04 -7.20
CA LEU A 91 -6.93 1.16 -6.52
C LEU A 91 -7.56 2.41 -7.15
N THR A 92 -8.18 3.26 -6.34
CA THR A 92 -8.81 4.50 -6.83
C THR A 92 -8.13 5.73 -6.23
N ASP A 93 -8.40 5.98 -4.95
CA ASP A 93 -8.01 7.20 -4.26
C ASP A 93 -6.86 6.93 -3.29
N SER A 94 -5.70 7.54 -3.52
CA SER A 94 -4.60 7.50 -2.57
C SER A 94 -4.94 8.35 -1.35
N CYS A 95 -5.12 7.72 -0.20
CA CYS A 95 -5.21 8.37 1.09
C CYS A 95 -3.78 8.58 1.60
N GLY A 96 -3.27 9.80 1.41
CA GLY A 96 -1.85 10.09 1.62
C GLY A 96 -1.31 9.78 3.02
N GLN A 97 0.02 9.65 3.09
CA GLN A 97 0.78 10.37 4.11
C GLN A 97 0.88 11.82 3.65
N SER A 98 0.29 12.74 4.39
CA SER A 98 0.40 14.18 4.13
C SER A 98 1.75 14.73 4.59
N THR A 99 2.87 14.09 4.26
CA THR A 99 4.21 14.62 4.50
C THR A 99 4.89 14.97 3.18
N SER A 100 5.45 16.18 3.14
CA SER A 100 6.33 16.65 2.07
C SER A 100 7.70 16.90 2.72
N PRO A 101 8.75 16.14 2.38
CA PRO A 101 8.77 15.03 1.43
C PRO A 101 8.03 13.79 1.94
N PRO A 102 7.64 12.86 1.03
CA PRO A 102 7.15 11.55 1.43
C PRO A 102 8.22 10.83 2.25
N ASP A 103 7.81 10.11 3.28
CA ASP A 103 8.71 9.42 4.21
C ASP A 103 9.57 8.33 3.56
N TYR A 104 9.14 7.78 2.42
CA TYR A 104 9.94 6.86 1.60
C TYR A 104 11.05 7.55 0.81
N GLN A 105 11.14 8.89 0.81
CA GLN A 105 12.20 9.61 0.12
C GLN A 105 13.58 9.38 0.75
N GLU A 106 13.65 9.06 2.04
CA GLU A 106 14.91 8.70 2.72
C GLU A 106 15.27 7.21 2.60
N LEU A 107 14.43 6.41 1.94
CA LEU A 107 14.70 4.99 1.65
C LEU A 107 15.34 4.79 0.25
N MET A 108 15.60 5.88 -0.48
CA MET A 108 16.26 5.90 -1.79
C MET A 108 17.75 6.23 -1.69
#